data_AF-A0A8H7FQQ5-F1
#
_entry.id   AF-A0A8H7FQQ5-F1
#
_cell.length_a   1.000
_cell.length_b   1.000
_cell.length_c   1.000
_cell.angle_alpha   90.00
_cell.angle_beta   90.00
_cell.angle_gamma   90.00
#
_symmetry.space_group_name_H-M   'P 1'
#
loop_
_entity.id
_entity.type
_entity.pdbx_description
1 polymer ?
#
loop_
_entity_poly.entity_id
_entity_poly.type
_entity_poly.pdbx_seq_one_letter_code
_entity_poly.pdbx_strand_id
1 'polypeptide(L)'
;MIQCLACEDWFHESCLNLRERPDSREPSPAPNAQPVEPESATDENDDASSSGLPPPLISEEEYDAFVCGSCVSRVPVLTRYAGTPGVLIVVRDNSSAPWRIQGAPAPQSEPVEVGDEANVAIGSKRARAEDGDGEGDAKRARVSSSVSASGGNSNPPSNPICLAPPPDPIATAIMTLRSQGDLSRGACDIFLTDGWRERWCRCSSCAPSFDLRPYLLDAPEETYSPPPDPDAGLSLEALGMRALMRLPRAQAIDSLRAFNEMRDGLMEYLRPFAAEGRVVGEADVRAFFEEKERQREG
;
A
#
# COMPACT_ATOMS: atom_id res chain seq x y z
N MET A 1 5.58 4.22 6.96
CA MET A 1 5.99 2.88 7.47
C MET A 1 5.18 1.85 6.71
N ILE A 2 5.76 0.71 6.37
CA ILE A 2 5.17 -0.29 5.45
C ILE A 2 5.16 -1.66 6.13
N GLN A 3 4.04 -2.37 6.07
CA GLN A 3 3.89 -3.70 6.68
C GLN A 3 4.25 -4.83 5.69
N CYS A 4 5.01 -5.82 6.16
CA CYS A 4 5.34 -7.01 5.36
C CYS A 4 4.16 -7.99 5.32
N LEU A 5 3.71 -8.38 4.12
CA LEU A 5 2.62 -9.33 3.92
C LEU A 5 2.90 -10.72 4.52
N ALA A 6 4.18 -11.13 4.61
CA ALA A 6 4.53 -12.50 4.99
C ALA A 6 4.79 -12.68 6.49
N CYS A 7 5.33 -11.67 7.19
CA CYS A 7 5.63 -11.74 8.62
C CYS A 7 4.88 -10.71 9.46
N GLU A 8 4.08 -9.83 8.84
CA GLU A 8 3.27 -8.80 9.49
C GLU A 8 4.06 -7.75 10.29
N ASP A 9 5.39 -7.79 10.25
CA ASP A 9 6.28 -6.78 10.83
C ASP A 9 6.23 -5.46 10.04
N TRP A 10 6.51 -4.37 10.75
CA TRP A 10 6.51 -3.00 10.21
C TRP A 10 7.93 -2.49 9.92
N PHE A 11 8.10 -1.85 8.77
CA PHE A 11 9.37 -1.36 8.27
C PHE A 11 9.30 0.14 7.97
N HIS A 12 10.36 0.87 8.29
CA HIS A 12 10.49 2.27 7.89
C HIS A 12 10.92 2.36 6.43
N GLU A 13 10.40 3.33 5.67
CA GLU A 13 10.80 3.57 4.28
C GLU A 13 12.31 3.80 4.13
N SER A 14 12.95 4.44 5.12
CA SER A 14 14.40 4.63 5.16
C SER A 14 15.18 3.31 5.35
N CYS A 15 14.63 2.34 6.09
CA CYS A 15 15.23 1.01 6.23
C CYS A 15 15.07 0.15 4.97
N LEU A 16 14.13 0.51 4.09
CA LEU A 16 13.88 -0.15 2.81
C LEU A 16 14.60 0.54 1.63
N ASN A 17 15.46 1.52 1.92
CA ASN A 17 16.17 2.33 0.93
C ASN A 17 15.23 3.11 -0.02
N LEU A 18 13.99 3.36 0.41
CA LEU A 18 13.03 4.18 -0.35
C LEU A 18 13.28 5.68 -0.15
N ARG A 19 13.88 6.05 0.98
CA ARG A 19 14.27 7.43 1.29
C ARG A 19 15.64 7.45 1.94
N GLU A 20 16.34 8.55 1.75
CA GLU A 20 17.50 8.86 2.55
C GLU A 20 17.05 9.02 4.01
N ARG A 21 17.79 8.44 4.94
CA ARG A 21 17.46 8.54 6.35
C ARG A 21 17.67 9.99 6.77
N PRO A 22 16.66 10.67 7.36
CA PRO A 22 16.91 11.95 7.98
C PRO A 22 18.04 11.78 9.00
N ASP A 23 19.05 12.65 8.96
CA ASP A 23 20.04 12.71 10.03
C ASP A 23 19.29 12.81 11.36
N SER A 24 19.72 12.00 12.33
CA SER A 24 19.04 11.86 13.62
C SER A 24 18.66 13.23 14.15
N ARG A 25 17.35 13.45 14.30
CA ARG A 25 16.71 14.61 14.93
C ARG A 25 17.67 15.30 15.89
N GLU A 26 18.02 16.56 15.61
CA GLU A 26 18.76 17.39 16.56
C GLU A 26 18.05 17.27 17.93
N PRO A 27 18.82 17.14 19.03
CA PRO A 27 18.24 16.95 20.35
C PRO A 27 17.17 18.01 20.60
N SER A 28 16.03 17.60 21.19
CA SER A 28 14.95 18.52 21.57
C SER A 28 15.55 19.78 22.17
N PRO A 29 15.17 20.99 21.68
CA PRO A 29 15.69 22.21 22.24
C PRO A 29 15.46 22.19 23.74
N ALA A 30 16.54 22.40 24.50
CA ALA A 30 16.46 22.50 25.94
C ALA A 30 15.40 23.55 26.29
N PRO A 31 14.56 23.34 27.32
CA PRO A 31 13.54 24.31 27.70
C PRO A 31 14.23 25.60 28.10
N ASN A 32 14.26 26.56 27.18
CA ASN A 32 14.80 27.87 27.45
C ASN A 32 13.75 28.60 28.30
N ALA A 33 14.06 28.82 29.56
CA ALA A 33 13.23 29.59 30.47
C ALA A 33 13.25 31.07 30.05
N GLN A 34 12.42 31.43 29.08
CA GLN A 34 12.00 32.80 28.86
C GLN A 34 10.48 32.84 28.71
N PRO A 35 9.78 33.74 29.41
CA PRO A 35 8.33 33.86 29.31
C PRO A 35 7.98 34.51 27.97
N VAL A 36 7.27 33.78 27.11
CA VAL A 36 6.62 34.31 25.91
C VAL A 36 5.12 34.29 26.18
N GLU A 37 4.47 35.43 25.94
CA GLU A 37 3.04 35.66 26.18
C GLU A 37 2.15 34.72 25.34
N PRO A 38 0.90 34.43 25.77
CA PRO A 38 0.07 33.42 25.12
C PRO A 38 -0.55 33.98 23.84
N GLU A 39 0.01 33.58 22.70
CA GLU A 39 -0.64 33.71 21.40
C GLU A 39 -1.53 32.49 21.16
N SER A 40 -2.74 32.77 20.71
CA SER A 40 -3.88 31.85 20.56
C SER A 40 -3.52 30.51 19.91
N ALA A 41 -3.67 29.43 20.67
CA ALA A 41 -3.69 28.07 20.14
C ALA A 41 -4.93 27.89 19.26
N THR A 42 -4.70 27.83 17.95
CA THR A 42 -5.60 27.10 17.06
C THR A 42 -5.15 25.65 17.12
N ASP A 43 -6.02 24.79 17.63
CA ASP A 43 -5.91 23.32 17.53
C ASP A 43 -6.08 22.96 16.04
N GLU A 44 -5.02 23.16 15.26
CA GLU A 44 -4.88 22.54 13.96
C GLU A 44 -4.21 21.18 14.18
N ASN A 45 -5.02 20.14 13.97
CA ASN A 45 -4.66 18.73 13.79
C ASN A 45 -3.16 18.43 13.75
N ASP A 46 -2.71 17.55 14.64
CA ASP A 46 -1.46 16.80 14.52
C ASP A 46 -1.50 15.88 13.28
N ASP A 47 -1.47 16.44 12.07
CA ASP A 47 -1.01 15.77 10.86
C ASP A 47 0.51 15.73 10.87
N ALA A 48 1.05 15.02 11.86
CA ALA A 48 2.45 14.64 11.89
C ALA A 48 2.68 13.46 10.91
N SER A 49 2.48 13.69 9.61
CA SER A 49 2.97 12.79 8.57
C SER A 49 3.13 13.48 7.21
N SER A 50 4.37 13.51 6.75
CA SER A 50 4.75 13.54 5.33
C SER A 50 4.42 14.80 4.50
N SER A 51 4.34 16.01 5.05
CA SER A 51 4.12 17.22 4.22
C SER A 51 5.40 17.92 3.72
N GLY A 52 6.60 17.41 4.02
CA GLY A 52 7.86 18.09 3.66
C GLY A 52 9.07 17.22 3.26
N LEU A 53 8.90 15.90 3.13
CA LEU A 53 9.99 15.01 2.69
C LEU A 53 9.97 14.83 1.16
N PRO A 54 11.14 14.71 0.49
CA PRO A 54 11.17 14.37 -0.93
C PRO A 54 10.45 13.05 -1.18
N PRO A 55 9.79 12.88 -2.34
CA PRO A 55 9.00 11.69 -2.63
C PRO A 55 9.85 10.42 -2.49
N PRO A 56 9.26 9.31 -2.00
CA PRO A 56 9.97 8.05 -1.89
C PRO A 56 10.32 7.52 -3.28
N LEU A 57 11.33 6.65 -3.36
CA LEU A 57 11.72 6.02 -4.61
C LEU A 57 10.58 5.19 -5.22
N ILE A 58 9.82 4.49 -4.38
CA ILE A 58 8.59 3.79 -4.75
C ILE A 58 7.48 4.38 -3.87
N SER A 59 6.49 5.00 -4.48
CA SER A 59 5.31 5.55 -3.80
C SER A 59 4.29 4.47 -3.44
N GLU A 60 3.37 4.79 -2.52
CA GLU A 60 2.32 3.87 -2.07
C GLU A 60 1.33 3.50 -3.20
N GLU A 61 1.25 4.30 -4.25
CA GLU A 61 0.40 4.04 -5.42
C GLU A 61 1.04 3.07 -6.43
N GLU A 62 2.36 2.85 -6.34
CA GLU A 62 3.10 2.01 -7.28
C GLU A 62 3.09 0.51 -6.92
N TYR A 63 2.62 0.14 -5.72
CA TYR A 63 2.58 -1.24 -5.27
C TYR A 63 1.38 -1.54 -4.37
N ASP A 64 0.92 -2.79 -4.40
CA ASP A 64 -0.20 -3.28 -3.57
C ASP A 64 0.29 -3.99 -2.31
N ALA A 65 1.44 -4.66 -2.39
CA ALA A 65 1.95 -5.48 -1.30
C ALA A 65 3.47 -5.42 -1.20
N PHE A 66 3.96 -5.49 0.03
CA PHE A 66 5.38 -5.49 0.35
C PHE A 66 5.77 -6.81 1.02
N VAL A 67 6.92 -7.39 0.64
CA VAL A 67 7.52 -8.54 1.34
C VAL A 67 8.99 -8.27 1.64
N CYS A 68 9.36 -8.30 2.91
CA CYS A 68 10.73 -8.05 3.33
C CYS A 68 11.68 -9.15 2.83
N GLY A 69 12.94 -8.81 2.57
CA GLY A 69 13.91 -9.72 1.96
C GLY A 69 14.23 -10.96 2.81
N SER A 70 13.93 -10.93 4.12
CA SER A 70 14.04 -12.11 4.99
C SER A 70 12.96 -13.14 4.68
N CYS A 71 11.76 -12.68 4.35
CA CYS A 71 10.66 -13.53 3.92
C CYS A 71 10.85 -13.99 2.47
N VAL A 72 11.32 -13.10 1.58
CA VAL A 72 11.60 -13.45 0.17
C VAL A 72 12.61 -14.60 0.08
N SER A 73 13.69 -14.57 0.87
CA SER A 73 14.72 -15.61 0.84
C SER A 73 14.24 -17.00 1.30
N ARG A 74 13.14 -17.06 2.06
CA ARG A 74 12.54 -18.32 2.55
C ARG A 74 11.52 -18.91 1.57
N VAL A 75 11.13 -18.14 0.55
CA VAL A 75 10.06 -18.52 -0.38
C VAL A 75 10.63 -18.58 -1.81
N PRO A 76 10.87 -19.78 -2.37
CA PRO A 76 11.53 -19.94 -3.66
C PRO A 76 10.83 -19.20 -4.81
N VAL A 77 9.49 -19.16 -4.80
CA VAL A 77 8.73 -18.44 -5.84
C VAL A 77 8.96 -16.93 -5.77
N LEU A 78 9.04 -16.34 -4.57
CA LEU A 78 9.31 -14.91 -4.42
C LEU A 78 10.74 -14.57 -4.85
N THR A 79 11.71 -15.41 -4.48
CA THR A 79 13.11 -15.26 -4.93
C THR A 79 13.22 -15.30 -6.46
N ARG A 80 12.46 -16.18 -7.12
CA ARG A 80 12.48 -16.31 -8.59
C ARG A 80 11.90 -15.10 -9.31
N TYR A 81 10.89 -14.45 -8.74
CA TYR A 81 10.21 -13.31 -9.36
C TYR A 81 10.82 -11.96 -8.96
N ALA A 82 11.67 -11.90 -7.94
CA ALA A 82 12.34 -10.66 -7.54
C ALA A 82 13.05 -9.98 -8.75
N GLY A 83 12.73 -8.71 -9.00
CA GLY A 83 13.31 -7.93 -10.10
C GLY A 83 12.74 -8.22 -11.49
N THR A 84 11.76 -9.12 -11.60
CA THR A 84 11.02 -9.36 -12.86
C THR A 84 9.91 -8.31 -13.04
N PRO A 85 9.36 -8.11 -14.26
CA PRO A 85 8.33 -7.10 -14.50
C PRO A 85 7.13 -7.21 -13.54
N GLY A 86 6.85 -6.12 -12.83
CA GLY A 86 5.78 -6.03 -11.84
C GLY A 86 6.15 -6.51 -10.42
N VAL A 87 7.41 -6.89 -10.19
CA VAL A 87 7.97 -7.22 -8.88
C VAL A 87 9.21 -6.36 -8.65
N LEU A 88 8.98 -5.19 -8.08
CA LEU A 88 9.98 -4.15 -7.93
C LEU A 88 10.95 -4.50 -6.81
N ILE A 89 12.23 -4.22 -7.01
CA ILE A 89 13.27 -4.29 -5.98
C ILE A 89 14.11 -3.02 -6.01
N VAL A 90 14.60 -2.60 -4.83
CA VAL A 90 15.49 -1.45 -4.70
C VAL A 90 16.94 -1.93 -4.70
N VAL A 91 17.73 -1.43 -5.65
CA VAL A 91 19.09 -1.90 -5.92
C VAL A 91 20.04 -0.74 -6.18
N ARG A 92 21.35 -0.98 -6.00
CA ARG A 92 22.40 -0.08 -6.47
C ARG A 92 23.63 -0.85 -6.93
N ASP A 93 24.41 -0.25 -7.83
CA ASP A 93 25.57 -0.92 -8.41
C ASP A 93 26.72 -1.06 -7.42
N ASN A 94 26.96 -0.02 -6.62
CA ASN A 94 28.00 0.04 -5.61
C ASN A 94 27.51 0.88 -4.41
N SER A 95 28.29 0.90 -3.33
CA SER A 95 27.94 1.59 -2.09
C SER A 95 27.77 3.11 -2.22
N SER A 96 28.37 3.73 -3.24
CA SER A 96 28.28 5.17 -3.52
C SER A 96 27.26 5.55 -4.61
N ALA A 97 26.69 4.57 -5.31
CA ALA A 97 25.72 4.80 -6.37
C ALA A 97 24.33 5.10 -5.77
N PRO A 98 23.52 5.94 -6.44
CA PRO A 98 22.15 6.17 -6.01
C PRO A 98 21.33 4.89 -6.11
N TRP A 99 20.33 4.77 -5.23
CA TRP A 99 19.34 3.71 -5.29
C TRP A 99 18.48 3.85 -6.54
N ARG A 100 18.15 2.73 -7.17
CA ARG A 100 17.24 2.65 -8.32
C ARG A 100 16.30 1.47 -8.20
N ILE A 101 15.25 1.50 -9.00
CA ILE A 101 14.27 0.41 -9.09
C ILE A 101 14.68 -0.55 -10.22
N GLN A 102 14.55 -1.85 -9.95
CA GLN A 102 14.59 -2.91 -10.96
C GLN A 102 13.23 -3.64 -10.95
N GLY A 103 12.73 -4.07 -12.12
CA GLY A 103 11.45 -4.76 -12.25
C GLY A 103 10.26 -3.87 -12.62
N ALA A 104 10.49 -2.58 -12.88
CA ALA A 104 9.46 -1.69 -13.44
C ALA A 104 9.01 -2.22 -14.82
N PRO A 105 7.70 -2.17 -15.14
CA PRO A 105 7.23 -2.50 -16.48
C PRO A 105 7.89 -1.56 -17.50
N ALA A 106 8.21 -2.08 -18.69
CA ALA A 106 8.71 -1.23 -19.77
C ALA A 106 7.65 -0.15 -20.05
N PRO A 107 8.05 1.13 -20.22
CA PRO A 107 7.09 2.17 -20.58
C PRO A 107 6.39 1.76 -21.85
N GLN A 108 5.05 1.64 -21.78
CA GLN A 108 4.24 1.45 -22.97
C GLN A 108 4.47 2.68 -23.84
N SER A 109 5.03 2.47 -25.04
CA SER A 109 5.08 3.54 -26.03
C SER A 109 3.66 4.00 -26.29
N GLU A 110 3.36 5.25 -25.92
CA GLU A 110 2.16 5.99 -26.32
C GLU A 110 1.80 5.66 -27.79
N PRO A 111 0.53 5.36 -28.11
CA PRO A 111 0.16 5.09 -29.48
C PRO A 111 0.41 6.35 -30.31
N VAL A 112 1.34 6.27 -31.25
CA VAL A 112 1.63 7.36 -32.20
C VAL A 112 0.34 7.62 -32.99
N GLU A 113 -0.26 8.79 -32.79
CA GLU A 113 -1.35 9.28 -33.63
C GLU A 113 -0.87 9.33 -35.08
N VAL A 114 -1.33 8.38 -35.90
CA VAL A 114 -1.15 8.43 -37.34
C VAL A 114 -2.16 9.45 -37.87
N GLY A 115 -1.71 10.69 -38.01
CA GLY A 115 -2.40 11.73 -38.75
C GLY A 115 -2.46 11.37 -40.24
N ASP A 116 -3.66 11.03 -40.69
CA ASP A 116 -4.06 10.96 -42.09
C ASP A 116 -4.07 12.39 -42.67
N GLU A 117 -3.20 12.70 -43.63
CA GLU A 117 -3.52 13.64 -44.70
C GLU A 117 -2.73 13.31 -45.98
N ALA A 118 -3.46 13.32 -47.07
CA ALA A 118 -3.07 12.82 -48.37
C ALA A 118 -2.46 13.90 -49.29
N ASN A 119 -1.70 13.38 -50.28
CA ASN A 119 -1.69 13.79 -51.69
C ASN A 119 -0.65 14.83 -52.16
N VAL A 120 0.32 14.41 -53.00
CA VAL A 120 0.54 14.93 -54.38
C VAL A 120 1.25 13.88 -55.29
N ALA A 121 0.44 13.28 -56.16
CA ALA A 121 0.57 13.02 -57.61
C ALA A 121 1.92 12.95 -58.41
N ILE A 122 2.00 11.86 -59.22
CA ILE A 122 2.43 11.73 -60.66
C ILE A 122 3.91 11.43 -61.01
N GLY A 123 4.13 10.33 -61.77
CA GLY A 123 5.22 10.31 -62.78
C GLY A 123 5.85 8.98 -63.29
N SER A 124 5.09 8.07 -63.90
CA SER A 124 5.45 7.19 -65.06
C SER A 124 6.71 6.27 -65.12
N LYS A 125 6.42 5.01 -65.52
CA LYS A 125 7.05 4.16 -66.58
C LYS A 125 8.15 3.12 -66.21
N ARG A 126 7.75 1.83 -66.17
CA ARG A 126 8.07 0.70 -67.11
C ARG A 126 7.75 -0.64 -66.39
N ALA A 127 6.73 -1.40 -66.79
CA ALA A 127 6.60 -2.32 -67.94
C ALA A 127 6.93 -3.80 -67.59
N ARG A 128 5.85 -4.53 -67.22
CA ARG A 128 5.36 -5.84 -67.66
C ARG A 128 6.36 -6.93 -68.13
N ALA A 129 6.23 -8.12 -67.54
CA ALA A 129 6.08 -9.39 -68.27
C ALA A 129 5.16 -10.33 -67.45
N GLU A 130 4.14 -10.86 -68.12
CA GLU A 130 3.13 -11.82 -67.63
C GLU A 130 3.35 -13.20 -68.28
N ASP A 131 2.51 -14.14 -67.83
CA ASP A 131 2.11 -15.43 -68.44
C ASP A 131 2.87 -16.67 -67.94
N GLY A 132 2.22 -17.75 -67.45
CA GLY A 132 0.80 -18.03 -67.32
C GLY A 132 0.55 -19.45 -66.75
N ASP A 133 -0.61 -19.54 -66.08
CA ASP A 133 -1.55 -20.63 -65.75
C ASP A 133 -1.25 -22.15 -65.94
N GLY A 134 -1.89 -22.96 -65.07
CA GLY A 134 -2.05 -24.40 -65.26
C GLY A 134 -2.57 -25.18 -64.03
N GLU A 135 -3.89 -25.18 -63.83
CA GLU A 135 -4.64 -26.05 -62.89
C GLU A 135 -4.81 -27.49 -63.44
N GLY A 136 -4.88 -28.50 -62.56
CA GLY A 136 -5.10 -29.90 -62.98
C GLY A 136 -5.29 -30.92 -61.83
N ASP A 137 -6.43 -31.60 -61.88
CA ASP A 137 -7.13 -32.44 -60.90
C ASP A 137 -6.58 -33.87 -60.68
N ALA A 138 -7.08 -34.48 -59.60
CA ALA A 138 -6.85 -35.78 -58.97
C ALA A 138 -6.60 -37.04 -59.84
N LYS A 139 -5.93 -38.06 -59.24
CA LYS A 139 -6.36 -39.49 -59.27
C LYS A 139 -5.61 -40.44 -58.31
N ARG A 140 -6.45 -41.27 -57.68
CA ARG A 140 -6.30 -42.36 -56.69
C ARG A 140 -5.33 -43.54 -56.95
N ALA A 141 -4.83 -44.07 -55.82
CA ALA A 141 -4.90 -45.47 -55.30
C ALA A 141 -4.01 -46.63 -55.81
N ARG A 142 -3.34 -47.29 -54.84
CA ARG A 142 -3.42 -48.73 -54.43
C ARG A 142 -2.19 -49.07 -53.54
N VAL A 143 -2.28 -49.41 -52.24
CA VAL A 143 -2.72 -50.67 -51.57
C VAL A 143 -1.99 -51.88 -52.19
N SER A 144 -1.12 -52.64 -51.51
CA SER A 144 -1.36 -53.49 -50.31
C SER A 144 -0.03 -54.17 -49.85
N SER A 145 0.31 -54.30 -48.57
CA SER A 145 0.17 -55.52 -47.71
C SER A 145 1.47 -55.65 -46.88
N SER A 146 1.57 -56.13 -45.64
CA SER A 146 0.62 -56.65 -44.64
C SER A 146 1.40 -56.97 -43.35
N VAL A 147 0.81 -56.64 -42.19
CA VAL A 147 0.87 -57.30 -40.84
C VAL A 147 2.24 -57.61 -40.21
N SER A 148 2.54 -57.20 -38.97
CA SER A 148 1.91 -57.74 -37.75
C SER A 148 2.11 -56.85 -36.51
N ALA A 149 1.13 -56.94 -35.60
CA ALA A 149 1.01 -56.23 -34.35
C ALA A 149 1.90 -56.77 -33.22
N SER A 150 2.31 -55.88 -32.32
CA SER A 150 2.46 -56.00 -30.84
C SER A 150 3.24 -54.76 -30.41
N GLY A 151 2.70 -53.76 -29.72
CA GLY A 151 2.08 -53.76 -28.40
C GLY A 151 2.16 -52.31 -27.94
N GLY A 152 1.10 -51.80 -27.31
CA GLY A 152 0.90 -50.37 -27.10
C GLY A 152 1.96 -49.72 -26.22
N ASN A 153 2.15 -48.41 -26.41
CA ASN A 153 2.52 -47.52 -25.34
C ASN A 153 1.78 -46.19 -25.53
N SER A 154 1.02 -45.88 -24.50
CA SER A 154 0.37 -44.62 -24.18
C SER A 154 1.27 -43.41 -24.45
N ASN A 155 0.72 -42.41 -25.14
CA ASN A 155 1.24 -41.04 -25.10
C ASN A 155 1.50 -40.63 -23.65
N PRO A 156 2.66 -40.03 -23.32
CA PRO A 156 2.87 -39.47 -21.99
C PRO A 156 1.98 -38.24 -21.80
N PRO A 157 1.53 -37.95 -20.56
CA PRO A 157 0.76 -36.74 -20.29
C PRO A 157 1.65 -35.51 -20.56
N SER A 158 1.13 -34.56 -21.34
CA SER A 158 1.76 -33.26 -21.52
C SER A 158 1.85 -32.56 -20.15
N ASN A 159 3.04 -32.55 -19.55
CA ASN A 159 3.31 -31.73 -18.37
C ASN A 159 3.02 -30.26 -18.71
N PRO A 160 2.28 -29.51 -17.87
CA PRO A 160 2.04 -28.10 -18.12
C PRO A 160 3.37 -27.33 -18.15
N ILE A 161 3.56 -26.54 -19.20
CA ILE A 161 4.74 -25.67 -19.38
C ILE A 161 4.77 -24.67 -18.21
N CYS A 162 5.94 -24.49 -17.59
CA CYS A 162 6.12 -23.52 -16.52
C CYS A 162 6.19 -22.09 -17.10
N LEU A 163 5.25 -21.23 -16.70
CA LEU A 163 5.17 -19.82 -17.11
C LEU A 163 5.97 -18.87 -16.21
N ALA A 164 6.64 -19.39 -15.17
CA ALA A 164 7.41 -18.54 -14.27
C ALA A 164 8.62 -17.93 -15.02
N PRO A 165 8.86 -16.62 -14.89
CA PRO A 165 9.97 -15.95 -15.55
C PRO A 165 11.32 -16.59 -15.15
N PRO A 166 12.35 -16.49 -16.00
CA PRO A 166 13.71 -16.79 -15.58
C PRO A 166 14.12 -15.84 -14.43
N PRO A 167 14.94 -16.30 -13.48
CA PRO A 167 15.38 -15.47 -12.38
C PRO A 167 16.21 -14.28 -12.90
N ASP A 168 15.96 -13.09 -12.34
CA ASP A 168 16.74 -11.90 -12.67
C ASP A 168 18.17 -12.02 -12.13
N PRO A 169 19.21 -11.73 -12.95
CA PRO A 169 20.60 -11.89 -12.54
C PRO A 169 21.01 -10.91 -11.44
N ILE A 170 20.44 -9.70 -11.41
CA ILE A 170 20.72 -8.69 -10.37
C ILE A 170 20.13 -9.14 -9.04
N ALA A 171 18.86 -9.57 -9.05
CA ALA A 171 18.19 -10.10 -7.87
C ALA A 171 18.93 -11.32 -7.29
N THR A 172 19.35 -12.24 -8.15
CA THR A 172 20.11 -13.44 -7.76
C THR A 172 21.45 -13.08 -7.10
N ALA A 173 22.16 -12.09 -7.64
CA ALA A 173 23.42 -11.60 -7.06
C ALA A 173 23.21 -10.96 -5.69
N ILE A 174 22.17 -10.14 -5.53
CA ILE A 174 21.82 -9.49 -4.26
C ILE A 174 21.43 -10.53 -3.20
N MET A 175 20.63 -11.53 -3.57
CA MET A 175 20.28 -12.63 -2.67
C MET A 175 21.52 -13.41 -2.18
N THR A 176 22.49 -13.60 -3.07
CA THR A 176 23.75 -14.25 -2.71
C THR A 176 24.55 -13.40 -1.71
N LEU A 177 24.67 -12.09 -1.93
CA LEU A 177 25.34 -11.17 -1.00
C LEU A 177 24.63 -11.09 0.34
N ARG A 178 23.29 -11.05 0.34
CA ARG A 178 22.47 -11.08 1.56
C ARG A 178 22.74 -12.31 2.40
N SER A 179 22.91 -13.49 1.78
CA SER A 179 23.24 -14.72 2.50
C SER A 179 24.59 -14.66 3.24
N GLN A 180 25.47 -13.76 2.82
CA GLN A 180 26.77 -13.48 3.43
C GLN A 180 26.71 -12.30 4.42
N GLY A 181 25.53 -11.70 4.63
CA GLY A 181 25.33 -10.55 5.50
C GLY A 181 25.62 -9.19 4.86
N ASP A 182 25.90 -9.14 3.55
CA ASP A 182 26.14 -7.89 2.83
C ASP A 182 24.84 -7.36 2.23
N LEU A 183 24.38 -6.20 2.74
CA LEU A 183 23.22 -5.46 2.26
C LEU A 183 23.62 -4.22 1.44
N SER A 184 24.90 -4.08 1.10
CA SER A 184 25.45 -2.90 0.45
C SER A 184 24.90 -2.65 -0.95
N ARG A 185 24.28 -3.61 -1.63
CA ARG A 185 23.69 -3.45 -2.98
C ARG A 185 22.17 -3.50 -3.00
N GLY A 186 21.55 -3.71 -1.84
CA GLY A 186 20.11 -3.91 -1.65
C GLY A 186 19.85 -5.09 -0.72
N ALA A 187 18.65 -5.13 -0.17
CA ALA A 187 18.20 -6.20 0.72
C ALA A 187 17.27 -7.21 0.03
N CYS A 188 16.94 -7.02 -1.26
CA CYS A 188 16.01 -7.87 -2.00
C CYS A 188 14.62 -7.96 -1.36
N ASP A 189 14.20 -6.86 -0.72
CA ASP A 189 12.78 -6.64 -0.43
C ASP A 189 12.04 -6.44 -1.75
N ILE A 190 10.85 -7.02 -1.87
CA ILE A 190 10.04 -6.94 -3.09
C ILE A 190 8.79 -6.10 -2.84
N PHE A 191 8.45 -5.27 -3.82
CA PHE A 191 7.20 -4.53 -3.90
C PHE A 191 6.39 -5.08 -5.07
N LEU A 192 5.22 -5.61 -4.78
CA LEU A 192 4.35 -6.30 -5.71
C LEU A 192 3.34 -5.30 -6.26
N THR A 193 3.41 -5.03 -7.56
CA THR A 193 2.47 -4.13 -8.26
C THR A 193 1.08 -4.76 -8.42
N ASP A 194 0.08 -3.96 -8.77
CA ASP A 194 -1.31 -4.39 -9.00
C ASP A 194 -1.42 -5.69 -9.82
N GLY A 195 -2.36 -6.56 -9.45
CA GLY A 195 -2.60 -7.86 -10.09
C GLY A 195 -1.48 -8.89 -9.88
N TRP A 196 -0.75 -8.83 -8.78
CA TRP A 196 0.38 -9.73 -8.52
C TRP A 196 -0.01 -11.17 -8.24
N ARG A 197 -1.21 -11.43 -7.73
CA ARG A 197 -1.71 -12.77 -7.39
C ARG A 197 -2.00 -13.61 -8.63
N GLU A 198 -2.33 -12.95 -9.74
CA GLU A 198 -2.61 -13.56 -11.03
C GLU A 198 -1.33 -13.91 -11.78
N ARG A 199 -0.21 -13.25 -11.49
CA ARG A 199 1.09 -13.45 -12.17
C ARG A 199 1.79 -14.75 -11.80
N TRP A 200 1.40 -15.40 -10.70
CA TRP A 200 2.05 -16.61 -10.24
C TRP A 200 1.79 -17.81 -11.18
N CYS A 201 2.87 -18.43 -11.63
CA CYS A 201 2.81 -19.74 -12.29
C CYS A 201 2.29 -20.81 -11.32
N ARG A 202 1.29 -21.59 -11.75
CA ARG A 202 0.63 -22.65 -10.97
C ARG A 202 0.93 -24.07 -11.48
N CYS A 203 2.05 -24.26 -12.19
CA CYS A 203 2.46 -25.58 -12.65
C CYS A 203 2.87 -26.50 -11.47
N SER A 204 3.03 -27.80 -11.73
CA SER A 204 3.39 -28.80 -10.71
C SER A 204 4.71 -28.52 -9.98
N SER A 205 5.65 -27.78 -10.59
CA SER A 205 6.89 -27.38 -9.92
C SER A 205 6.75 -26.12 -9.05
N CYS A 206 5.76 -25.26 -9.32
CA CYS A 206 5.56 -23.99 -8.61
C CYS A 206 4.49 -24.08 -7.53
N ALA A 207 3.44 -24.89 -7.74
CA ALA A 207 2.33 -25.09 -6.82
C ALA A 207 2.76 -25.39 -5.36
N PRO A 208 3.77 -26.26 -5.10
CA PRO A 208 4.20 -26.56 -3.73
C PRO A 208 4.73 -25.35 -2.94
N SER A 209 5.11 -24.27 -3.64
CA SER A 209 5.51 -23.03 -2.97
C SER A 209 4.35 -22.31 -2.29
N PHE A 210 3.09 -22.63 -2.62
CA PHE A 210 1.91 -21.93 -2.12
C PHE A 210 1.12 -22.70 -1.06
N ASP A 211 1.34 -24.01 -0.92
CA ASP A 211 0.56 -24.86 0.01
C ASP A 211 0.58 -24.38 1.47
N LEU A 212 1.72 -23.82 1.91
CA LEU A 212 1.88 -23.27 3.27
C LEU A 212 1.65 -21.76 3.34
N ARG A 213 1.31 -21.11 2.22
CA ARG A 213 1.28 -19.65 2.06
C ARG A 213 0.07 -19.23 1.19
N PRO A 214 -1.17 -19.50 1.64
CA PRO A 214 -2.38 -19.16 0.89
C PRO A 214 -2.50 -17.66 0.61
N TYR A 215 -1.98 -16.80 1.49
CA TYR A 215 -1.97 -15.33 1.32
C TYR A 215 -1.28 -14.83 0.03
N LEU A 216 -0.44 -15.65 -0.60
CA LEU A 216 0.19 -15.33 -1.88
C LEU A 216 -0.75 -15.56 -3.07
N LEU A 217 -1.81 -16.35 -2.91
CA LEU A 217 -2.79 -16.66 -3.95
C LEU A 217 -4.14 -15.98 -3.68
N ASP A 218 -4.57 -16.02 -2.43
CA ASP A 218 -5.88 -15.52 -2.03
C ASP A 218 -5.79 -14.01 -1.81
N ALA A 219 -6.73 -13.28 -2.40
CA ALA A 219 -6.94 -11.87 -2.09
C ALA A 219 -7.23 -11.74 -0.58
N PRO A 220 -6.77 -10.66 0.08
CA PRO A 220 -7.15 -10.43 1.46
C PRO A 220 -8.68 -10.41 1.54
N GLU A 221 -9.23 -11.04 2.58
CA GLU A 221 -10.67 -10.90 2.87
C GLU A 221 -11.00 -9.41 2.94
N GLU A 222 -12.18 -9.03 2.43
CA GLU A 222 -12.62 -7.63 2.44
C GLU A 222 -12.52 -7.08 3.87
N THR A 223 -11.53 -6.21 4.11
CA THR A 223 -11.37 -5.54 5.39
C THR A 223 -12.67 -4.83 5.69
N TYR A 224 -13.35 -5.24 6.76
CA TYR A 224 -14.58 -4.60 7.19
C TYR A 224 -14.33 -3.11 7.42
N SER A 225 -14.84 -2.28 6.51
CA SER A 225 -14.88 -0.85 6.70
C SER A 225 -16.16 -0.52 7.49
N PRO A 226 -16.04 0.12 8.66
CA PRO A 226 -17.21 0.62 9.36
C PRO A 226 -18.05 1.49 8.43
N PRO A 227 -19.39 1.43 8.51
CA PRO A 227 -20.24 2.32 7.73
C PRO A 227 -19.86 3.78 8.03
N PRO A 228 -19.94 4.68 7.03
CA PRO A 228 -19.60 6.08 7.22
C PRO A 228 -20.49 6.67 8.32
N ASP A 229 -19.86 7.24 9.35
CA ASP A 229 -20.57 7.91 10.42
C ASP A 229 -21.09 9.27 9.89
N PRO A 230 -22.42 9.52 9.85
CA PRO A 230 -22.96 10.82 9.43
C PRO A 230 -22.55 11.98 10.35
N ASP A 231 -22.00 11.67 11.52
CA ASP A 231 -21.50 12.63 12.50
C ASP A 231 -19.97 12.83 12.36
N ALA A 232 -19.27 12.05 11.52
CA ALA A 232 -17.85 12.26 11.22
C ALA A 232 -17.62 13.58 10.45
N GLY A 233 -16.77 14.45 10.99
CA GLY A 233 -16.45 15.75 10.41
C GLY A 233 -17.41 16.89 10.79
N LEU A 234 -18.42 16.63 11.62
CA LEU A 234 -19.23 17.71 12.21
C LEU A 234 -18.49 18.38 13.37
N SER A 235 -18.67 19.69 13.53
CA SER A 235 -18.10 20.42 14.66
C SER A 235 -18.75 20.00 15.98
N LEU A 236 -18.07 20.21 17.10
CA LEU A 236 -18.59 19.90 18.44
C LEU A 236 -19.92 20.61 18.71
N GLU A 237 -20.08 21.85 18.24
CA GLU A 237 -21.32 22.62 18.36
C GLU A 237 -22.44 22.01 17.53
N ALA A 238 -22.16 21.56 16.30
CA ALA A 238 -23.14 20.92 15.43
C ALA A 238 -23.62 19.59 16.03
N LEU A 239 -22.70 18.79 16.56
CA LEU A 239 -23.00 17.56 17.29
C LEU A 239 -23.84 17.84 18.54
N GLY A 240 -23.45 18.84 19.32
CA GLY A 240 -24.18 19.27 20.52
C GLY A 240 -25.60 19.75 20.21
N MET A 241 -25.79 20.55 19.16
CA MET A 241 -27.11 21.03 18.74
C MET A 241 -27.99 19.88 18.25
N ARG A 242 -27.42 18.93 17.50
CA ARG A 242 -28.15 17.74 17.05
C ARG A 242 -28.60 16.86 18.21
N ALA A 243 -27.74 16.67 19.21
CA ALA A 243 -28.09 15.94 20.44
C ALA A 243 -29.22 16.65 21.22
N LEU A 244 -29.16 17.97 21.35
CA LEU A 244 -30.21 18.77 21.99
C LEU A 244 -31.55 18.69 21.25
N MET A 245 -31.53 18.69 19.91
CA MET A 245 -32.76 18.58 19.10
C MET A 245 -33.43 17.20 19.18
N ARG A 246 -32.70 16.15 19.58
CA ARG A 246 -33.27 14.81 19.80
C ARG A 246 -34.09 14.72 21.10
N LEU A 247 -33.90 15.66 22.04
CA LEU A 247 -34.64 15.68 23.30
C LEU A 247 -36.02 16.34 23.12
N PRO A 248 -37.06 15.86 23.84
CA PRO A 248 -38.31 16.60 23.95
C PRO A 248 -38.07 18.03 24.42
N ARG A 249 -38.75 19.01 23.81
CA ARG A 249 -38.51 20.45 24.07
C ARG A 249 -38.51 20.81 25.57
N ALA A 250 -39.44 20.25 26.34
CA ALA A 250 -39.49 20.50 27.79
C ALA A 250 -38.22 20.00 28.49
N GLN A 251 -37.82 18.75 28.22
CA GLN A 251 -36.60 18.15 28.76
C GLN A 251 -35.35 18.91 28.32
N ALA A 252 -35.28 19.39 27.08
CA ALA A 252 -34.16 20.21 26.60
C ALA A 252 -34.06 21.54 27.36
N ILE A 253 -35.19 22.21 27.60
CA ILE A 253 -35.24 23.48 28.35
C ILE A 253 -34.82 23.25 29.81
N ASP A 254 -35.35 22.20 30.44
CA ASP A 254 -35.03 21.89 31.84
C ASP A 254 -33.56 21.47 31.99
N SER A 255 -33.03 20.70 31.04
CA SER A 255 -31.60 20.33 31.00
C SER A 255 -30.70 21.56 30.84
N LEU A 256 -31.10 22.51 29.99
CA LEU A 256 -30.32 23.74 29.79
C LEU A 256 -30.35 24.64 31.04
N ARG A 257 -31.48 24.72 31.75
CA ARG A 257 -31.56 25.45 33.02
C ARG A 257 -30.68 24.80 34.08
N ALA A 258 -30.80 23.48 34.26
CA ALA A 258 -29.99 22.73 35.23
C ALA A 258 -28.48 22.84 34.92
N PHE A 259 -28.11 22.81 33.63
CA PHE A 259 -26.72 23.01 33.21
C PHE A 259 -26.21 24.40 33.57
N ASN A 260 -26.97 25.46 33.28
CA ASN A 260 -26.58 26.83 33.62
C ASN A 260 -26.47 27.03 35.13
N GLU A 261 -27.41 26.52 35.92
CA GLU A 261 -27.36 26.58 37.38
C GLU A 261 -26.14 25.86 37.96
N MET A 262 -25.80 24.68 37.43
CA MET A 262 -24.60 23.94 37.80
C MET A 262 -23.33 24.70 37.41
N ARG A 263 -23.25 25.22 36.18
CA ARG A 263 -22.11 26.00 35.69
C ARG A 263 -21.87 27.22 36.56
N ASP A 264 -22.92 27.99 36.83
CA ASP A 264 -22.82 29.23 37.60
C ASP A 264 -22.42 28.93 39.05
N GLY A 265 -22.98 27.87 39.66
CA GLY A 265 -22.58 27.41 40.98
C GLY A 265 -21.13 26.93 41.05
N LEU A 266 -20.66 26.20 40.03
CA LEU A 266 -19.27 25.76 39.95
C LEU A 266 -18.31 26.95 39.78
N MET A 267 -18.67 27.92 38.92
CA MET A 267 -17.86 29.13 38.71
C MET A 267 -17.81 30.00 39.98
N GLU A 268 -18.90 30.06 40.75
CA GLU A 268 -18.91 30.75 42.04
C GLU A 268 -18.02 30.04 43.09
N TYR A 269 -18.09 28.71 43.15
CA TYR A 269 -17.25 27.90 44.02
C TYR A 269 -15.75 28.04 43.71
N LEU A 270 -15.39 28.11 42.42
CA LEU A 270 -13.98 28.20 41.98
C LEU A 270 -13.41 29.62 41.99
N ARG A 271 -14.25 30.66 42.01
CA ARG A 271 -13.83 32.07 42.02
C ARG A 271 -12.80 32.42 43.11
N PRO A 272 -12.94 32.01 44.39
CA PRO A 272 -11.94 32.32 45.43
C PRO A 272 -10.57 31.66 45.16
N PHE A 273 -10.53 30.46 44.57
CA PHE A 273 -9.28 29.78 44.23
C PHE A 273 -8.46 30.57 43.21
N ALA A 274 -9.13 31.17 42.22
CA ALA A 274 -8.50 32.05 41.25
C ALA A 274 -8.00 33.37 41.88
N ALA A 275 -8.76 33.94 42.82
CA ALA A 275 -8.37 35.17 43.54
C ALA A 275 -7.18 34.94 44.49
N GLU A 276 -7.08 33.76 45.10
CA GLU A 276 -6.01 33.36 46.01
C GLU A 276 -4.78 32.77 45.29
N GLY A 277 -4.86 32.55 43.98
CA GLY A 277 -3.79 31.92 43.19
C GLY A 277 -3.54 30.45 43.55
N ARG A 278 -4.54 29.77 44.12
CA ARG A 278 -4.45 28.38 44.55
C ARG A 278 -4.82 27.44 43.39
N VAL A 279 -4.02 26.39 43.21
CA VAL A 279 -4.30 25.32 42.24
C VAL A 279 -5.49 24.48 42.72
N VAL A 280 -6.46 24.28 41.84
CA VAL A 280 -7.65 23.44 42.09
C VAL A 280 -7.27 21.98 41.92
N GLY A 281 -7.51 21.16 42.95
CA GLY A 281 -7.26 19.72 42.93
C GLY A 281 -8.53 18.87 42.80
N GLU A 282 -8.37 17.57 42.60
CA GLU A 282 -9.48 16.61 42.50
C GLU A 282 -10.40 16.63 43.73
N ALA A 283 -9.83 16.72 44.92
CA ALA A 283 -10.59 16.74 46.18
C ALA A 283 -11.55 17.95 46.28
N ASP A 284 -11.15 19.11 45.74
CA ASP A 284 -11.96 20.33 45.75
C ASP A 284 -13.17 20.19 44.81
N VAL A 285 -12.97 19.60 43.62
CA VAL A 285 -14.06 19.33 42.66
C VAL A 285 -15.03 18.31 43.23
N ARG A 286 -14.53 17.24 43.86
CA ARG A 286 -15.37 16.21 44.47
C ARG A 286 -16.24 16.77 45.60
N ALA A 287 -15.66 17.60 46.47
CA ALA A 287 -16.38 18.23 47.57
C ALA A 287 -17.54 19.12 47.10
N PHE A 288 -17.38 19.82 45.96
CA PHE A 288 -18.45 20.59 45.35
C PHE A 288 -19.65 19.71 44.93
N PHE A 289 -19.38 18.59 44.25
CA PHE A 289 -20.45 17.70 43.80
C PHE A 289 -21.14 16.97 44.96
N GLU A 290 -20.39 16.54 45.99
CA GLU A 290 -20.96 15.93 47.20
C GLU A 290 -21.91 16.89 47.93
N GLU A 291 -21.56 18.18 48.05
CA GLU A 291 -22.43 19.18 48.65
C GLU A 291 -23.70 19.43 47.80
N LYS A 292 -23.58 19.43 46.47
CA LYS A 292 -24.72 19.54 45.56
C LYS A 292 -25.66 18.34 45.62
N GLU A 293 -25.14 17.12 45.77
CA GLU A 293 -25.95 15.92 45.97
C GLU A 293 -26.71 15.99 47.30
N ARG A 294 -26.03 16.37 48.39
CA ARG A 294 -26.64 16.55 49.72
C ARG A 294 -27.79 17.57 49.71
N GLN A 295 -27.66 18.65 48.92
CA GLN A 295 -28.72 19.65 48.74
C GLN A 295 -29.91 19.15 47.91
N ARG A 296 -29.74 18.09 47.12
CA ARG A 296 -30.79 17.51 46.27
C ARG A 296 -31.59 16.41 46.98
N GLU A 297 -30.98 15.76 47.96
CA GLU A 297 -31.57 14.65 48.74
C GLU A 297 -32.32 15.11 50.00
N GLY A 298 -32.11 16.35 50.46
CA GLY A 298 -32.80 16.97 51.60
C GLY A 298 -34.00 17.82 51.20
#